data_AF-A0A6I4HX01-F1
#
_entry.id   AF-A0A6I4HX01-F1
#
_cell.length_a   1.000
_cell.length_b   1.000
_cell.length_c   1.000
_cell.angle_alpha   90.00
_cell.angle_beta   90.00
_cell.angle_gamma   90.00
#
_symmetry.space_group_name_H-M   'P 1'
#
loop_
_entity.id
_entity.type
_entity.pdbx_description
1 polymer ?
#
loop_
_entity_poly.entity_id
_entity_poly.type
_entity_poly.pdbx_seq_one_letter_code
_entity_poly.pdbx_strand_id
1 'polypeptide(L)'
;MKKVLLIIIFLVAVAVLFIIPVNRTETMPINVPFFKAYKQLLLPRKWAEWHPEIKTDFTTDSNKVSFITKPDGYSVNTPNTSIEVHETASSFAIKQQGISGDHAYVITVAPGKTVNETELIVAEHISIAGYLVGYFSKNPFQYSGAAQFKNFLENDDLFYGYHIYRTTVPSPDLLVIRKRVAKTNEFLAADSSFNELKSFALITGVTKVAPVIAQFIPVGTDSMMVNVGIYINKPLQNSGHILYSKMIKDGPLFAADYSGSFEKRLQAHEALKKYFADHAMEIPVLPFESYLDDKLPSSSNSPVKIRINYTTFSN
;
A
#
# COMPACT_ATOMS: atom_id res chain seq x y z
N MET A 1 -36.33 -28.25 51.80
CA MET A 1 -36.09 -26.79 51.66
C MET A 1 -34.62 -26.39 51.77
N LYS A 2 -33.87 -26.77 52.83
CA LYS A 2 -32.44 -26.39 52.98
C LYS A 2 -31.53 -26.76 51.78
N LYS A 3 -31.73 -27.95 51.17
CA LYS A 3 -30.94 -28.39 50.00
C LYS A 3 -31.18 -27.54 48.74
N VAL A 4 -32.42 -27.12 48.50
CA VAL A 4 -32.79 -26.26 47.34
C VAL A 4 -32.20 -24.87 47.52
N LEU A 5 -32.27 -24.32 48.74
CA LEU A 5 -31.65 -23.02 49.04
C LEU A 5 -30.13 -23.03 48.81
N LEU A 6 -29.44 -24.11 49.18
CA LEU A 6 -27.99 -24.24 48.98
C LEU A 6 -27.62 -24.29 47.49
N ILE A 7 -28.41 -25.00 46.66
CA ILE A 7 -28.22 -25.02 45.20
C ILE A 7 -28.43 -23.63 44.60
N ILE A 8 -29.45 -22.89 45.03
CA ILE A 8 -29.69 -21.52 44.52
C ILE A 8 -28.53 -20.60 44.90
N ILE A 9 -28.06 -20.64 46.15
CA ILE A 9 -26.91 -19.84 46.60
C ILE A 9 -25.67 -20.18 45.78
N PHE A 10 -25.43 -21.47 45.51
CA PHE A 10 -24.31 -21.91 44.67
C PHE A 10 -24.43 -21.40 43.22
N LEU A 11 -25.62 -21.48 42.61
CA LEU A 11 -25.85 -20.97 41.26
C LEU A 11 -25.68 -19.46 41.17
N VAL A 12 -26.15 -18.71 42.17
CA VAL A 12 -25.94 -17.26 42.26
C VAL A 12 -24.46 -16.93 42.42
N ALA A 13 -23.73 -17.66 43.27
CA ALA A 13 -22.29 -17.48 43.41
C ALA A 13 -21.56 -17.73 42.09
N VAL A 14 -21.91 -18.80 41.38
CA VAL A 14 -21.35 -19.11 40.04
C VAL A 14 -21.72 -18.01 39.03
N ALA A 15 -22.96 -17.53 39.02
CA ALA A 15 -23.40 -16.44 38.14
C ALA A 15 -22.62 -15.14 38.39
N VAL A 16 -22.35 -14.80 39.66
CA VAL A 16 -21.55 -13.62 40.02
C VAL A 16 -20.10 -13.77 39.57
N LEU A 17 -19.52 -14.98 39.65
CA LEU A 17 -18.16 -15.23 39.12
C LEU A 17 -18.07 -14.94 37.62
N PHE A 18 -19.13 -15.20 36.84
CA PHE A 18 -19.14 -14.89 35.40
C PHE A 18 -19.08 -13.39 35.07
N ILE A 19 -19.36 -12.51 36.03
CA ILE A 19 -19.34 -11.04 35.87
C ILE A 19 -17.96 -10.45 36.20
N ILE A 20 -17.09 -11.20 36.90
CA ILE A 20 -15.76 -10.71 37.27
C ILE A 20 -14.95 -10.44 36.00
N PRO A 21 -14.39 -9.22 35.83
CA PRO A 21 -13.55 -8.91 34.68
C PRO A 21 -12.20 -9.63 34.79
N VAL A 22 -11.75 -10.20 33.69
CA VAL A 22 -10.43 -10.80 33.50
C VAL A 22 -9.69 -10.09 32.38
N ASN A 23 -8.37 -9.97 32.54
CA ASN A 23 -7.50 -9.39 31.52
C ASN A 23 -7.10 -10.49 30.54
N ARG A 24 -7.40 -10.28 29.27
CA ARG A 24 -6.92 -11.15 28.19
C ARG A 24 -5.85 -10.40 27.41
N THR A 25 -4.71 -11.03 27.19
CA THR A 25 -3.63 -10.46 26.38
C THR A 25 -3.23 -11.42 25.27
N GLU A 26 -3.06 -10.92 24.06
CA GLU A 26 -2.48 -11.64 22.93
C GLU A 26 -1.33 -10.84 22.34
N THR A 27 -0.26 -11.53 21.96
CA THR A 27 0.90 -10.95 21.29
C THR A 27 1.00 -11.54 19.88
N MET A 28 0.95 -10.67 18.88
CA MET A 28 1.03 -11.03 17.48
C MET A 28 2.32 -10.45 16.87
N PRO A 29 3.25 -11.27 16.37
CA PRO A 29 4.38 -10.75 15.60
C PRO A 29 3.87 -10.22 14.27
N ILE A 30 4.41 -9.08 13.81
CA ILE A 30 4.15 -8.47 12.51
C ILE A 30 5.50 -8.28 11.81
N ASN A 31 5.61 -8.76 10.58
CA ASN A 31 6.81 -8.67 9.74
C ASN A 31 6.98 -7.28 9.12
N VAL A 32 6.99 -6.24 9.97
CA VAL A 32 7.34 -4.88 9.59
C VAL A 32 8.18 -4.19 10.66
N PRO A 33 8.97 -3.16 10.31
CA PRO A 33 9.68 -2.33 11.29
C PRO A 33 8.74 -1.60 12.25
N PHE A 34 9.15 -1.47 13.52
CA PHE A 34 8.40 -0.83 14.61
C PHE A 34 7.78 0.52 14.23
N PHE A 35 8.57 1.44 13.65
CA PHE A 35 8.10 2.78 13.30
C PHE A 35 6.99 2.76 12.24
N LYS A 36 6.96 1.75 11.37
CA LYS A 36 5.91 1.59 10.35
C LYS A 36 4.58 1.27 11.01
N ALA A 37 4.57 0.30 11.94
CA ALA A 37 3.38 -0.07 12.70
C ALA A 37 2.93 1.07 13.63
N TYR A 38 3.85 1.64 14.41
CA TYR A 38 3.55 2.75 15.33
C TYR A 38 2.91 3.94 14.61
N LYS A 39 3.46 4.38 13.47
CA LYS A 39 2.91 5.52 12.71
C LYS A 39 1.49 5.27 12.19
N GLN A 40 1.14 4.02 11.89
CA GLN A 40 -0.19 3.65 11.41
C GLN A 40 -1.25 3.69 12.52
N LEU A 41 -0.85 3.42 13.77
CA LEU A 41 -1.70 3.61 14.94
C LEU A 41 -1.76 5.08 15.36
N LEU A 42 -0.63 5.79 15.34
CA LEU A 42 -0.52 7.18 15.80
C LEU A 42 -1.42 8.17 15.05
N LEU A 43 -1.57 7.99 13.73
CA LEU A 43 -2.26 8.98 12.90
C LEU A 43 -3.74 8.62 12.73
N PRO A 44 -4.69 9.49 13.13
CA PRO A 44 -6.13 9.15 13.10
C PRO A 44 -6.61 8.75 11.71
N ARG A 45 -6.16 9.46 10.67
CA ARG A 45 -6.55 9.19 9.28
C ARG A 45 -6.07 7.83 8.77
N LYS A 46 -5.01 7.27 9.34
CA LYS A 46 -4.44 5.98 8.94
C LYS A 46 -5.31 4.80 9.33
N TRP A 47 -6.18 4.96 10.32
CA TRP A 47 -7.15 3.93 10.71
C TRP A 47 -8.14 3.60 9.60
N ALA A 48 -8.47 4.56 8.73
CA ALA A 48 -9.34 4.32 7.58
C ALA A 48 -8.74 3.37 6.52
N GLU A 49 -7.43 3.08 6.57
CA GLU A 49 -6.76 2.21 5.61
C GLU A 49 -6.96 0.71 5.95
N TRP A 50 -7.15 0.40 7.24
CA TRP A 50 -7.12 -0.98 7.75
C TRP A 50 -8.26 -1.35 8.72
N HIS A 51 -8.78 -0.41 9.51
CA HIS A 51 -9.81 -0.72 10.50
C HIS A 51 -11.15 -0.99 9.80
N PRO A 52 -11.80 -2.15 9.99
CA PRO A 52 -12.93 -2.59 9.16
C PRO A 52 -14.07 -1.57 9.08
N GLU A 53 -14.58 -1.11 10.23
CA GLU A 53 -15.73 -0.20 10.29
C GLU A 53 -15.43 1.16 9.66
N ILE A 54 -14.28 1.77 10.03
CA ILE A 54 -13.84 3.06 9.49
C ILE A 54 -13.59 2.96 7.98
N LYS A 55 -12.93 1.89 7.52
CA LYS A 55 -12.59 1.69 6.10
C LYS A 55 -13.83 1.59 5.23
N THR A 56 -14.84 0.83 5.67
CA THR A 56 -16.11 0.70 4.94
C THR A 56 -16.82 2.04 4.79
N ASP A 57 -16.92 2.82 5.87
CA ASP A 57 -17.57 4.13 5.82
C ASP A 57 -16.75 5.14 4.99
N PHE A 58 -15.43 5.16 5.16
CA PHE A 58 -14.53 6.08 4.45
C PHE A 58 -14.50 5.85 2.93
N THR A 59 -14.53 4.58 2.51
CA THR A 59 -14.57 4.23 1.07
C THR A 59 -15.92 4.51 0.43
N THR A 60 -17.01 4.45 1.19
CA THR A 60 -18.36 4.77 0.71
C THR A 60 -18.55 6.27 0.57
N ASP A 61 -18.19 7.04 1.60
CA ASP A 61 -18.26 8.50 1.60
C ASP A 61 -17.32 9.06 2.66
N SER A 62 -16.19 9.63 2.21
CA SER A 62 -15.17 10.16 3.10
C SER A 62 -15.67 11.29 4.02
N ASN A 63 -16.79 11.95 3.68
CA ASN A 63 -17.36 13.01 4.51
C ASN A 63 -18.13 12.48 5.72
N LYS A 64 -18.46 11.17 5.74
CA LYS A 64 -19.11 10.51 6.87
C LYS A 64 -18.15 10.17 8.01
N VAL A 65 -16.85 10.27 7.77
CA VAL A 65 -15.81 9.98 8.75
C VAL A 65 -15.16 11.28 9.20
N SER A 66 -15.20 11.53 10.50
CA SER A 66 -14.54 12.68 11.12
C SER A 66 -13.33 12.23 11.93
N PHE A 67 -12.24 12.97 11.82
CA PHE A 67 -11.00 12.75 12.57
C PHE A 67 -10.74 13.98 13.43
N ILE A 68 -10.67 13.80 14.75
CA ILE A 68 -10.49 14.90 15.71
C ILE A 68 -9.24 14.60 16.53
N THR A 69 -8.21 15.44 16.41
CA THR A 69 -6.99 15.34 17.22
C THR A 69 -7.21 16.01 18.58
N LYS A 70 -6.74 15.36 19.65
CA LYS A 70 -6.77 15.84 21.04
C LYS A 70 -5.33 15.90 21.59
N PRO A 71 -5.07 16.61 22.71
CA PRO A 71 -3.72 16.68 23.29
C PRO A 71 -3.14 15.32 23.71
N ASP A 72 -4.00 14.38 24.10
CA ASP A 72 -3.66 13.06 24.62
C ASP A 72 -4.06 11.91 23.68
N GLY A 73 -4.35 12.22 22.41
CA GLY A 73 -4.74 11.21 21.42
C GLY A 73 -5.66 11.77 20.33
N TYR A 74 -6.69 11.02 19.96
CA TYR A 74 -7.64 11.43 18.92
C TYR A 74 -8.95 10.65 19.00
N SER A 75 -9.96 11.10 18.26
CA SER A 75 -11.18 10.34 18.02
C SER A 75 -11.49 10.21 16.54
N VAL A 76 -11.98 9.05 16.14
CA VAL A 76 -12.51 8.76 14.81
C VAL A 76 -13.99 8.46 14.94
N ASN A 77 -14.85 9.29 14.33
CA ASN A 77 -16.29 9.07 14.38
C ASN A 77 -16.82 8.77 12.98
N THR A 78 -17.63 7.72 12.89
CA THR A 78 -18.45 7.34 11.73
C THR A 78 -19.93 7.39 12.13
N PRO A 79 -20.89 7.18 11.19
CA PRO A 79 -22.31 7.18 11.53
C PRO A 79 -22.71 6.13 12.58
N ASN A 80 -21.97 5.02 12.64
CA ASN A 80 -22.33 3.85 13.45
C ASN A 80 -21.35 3.57 14.60
N THR A 81 -20.19 4.22 14.60
CA THR A 81 -19.11 3.93 15.53
C THR A 81 -18.37 5.21 15.92
N SER A 82 -18.04 5.36 17.21
CA SER A 82 -17.09 6.35 17.73
C SER A 82 -15.92 5.61 18.37
N ILE A 83 -14.71 5.92 17.92
CA ILE A 83 -13.47 5.34 18.44
C ILE A 83 -12.68 6.48 19.08
N GLU A 84 -12.50 6.44 20.40
CA GLU A 84 -11.62 7.32 21.14
C GLU A 84 -10.32 6.59 21.45
N VAL A 85 -9.19 7.19 21.09
CA VAL A 85 -7.85 6.66 21.33
C VAL A 85 -7.09 7.63 22.22
N HIS A 86 -6.62 7.14 23.35
CA HIS A 86 -5.67 7.83 24.23
C HIS A 86 -4.27 7.23 24.04
N GLU A 87 -3.31 8.08 23.74
CA GLU A 87 -1.91 7.68 23.51
C GLU A 87 -1.11 7.73 24.81
N THR A 88 -0.30 6.70 25.06
CA THR A 88 0.68 6.67 26.14
C THR A 88 1.94 5.97 25.65
N ALA A 89 2.92 6.76 25.18
CA ALA A 89 4.14 6.26 24.55
C ALA A 89 3.84 5.32 23.37
N SER A 90 4.16 4.03 23.47
CA SER A 90 3.86 3.04 22.42
C SER A 90 2.56 2.26 22.65
N SER A 91 1.75 2.70 23.61
CA SER A 91 0.45 2.10 23.93
C SER A 91 -0.70 3.03 23.56
N PHE A 92 -1.77 2.46 23.05
CA PHE A 92 -2.97 3.15 22.59
C PHE A 92 -4.14 2.53 23.34
N ALA A 93 -4.74 3.27 24.28
CA ALA A 93 -5.94 2.85 24.99
C ALA A 93 -7.16 3.28 24.17
N ILE A 94 -7.94 2.32 23.72
CA ILE A 94 -9.04 2.52 22.78
C ILE A 94 -10.37 2.24 23.46
N LYS A 95 -11.30 3.18 23.33
CA LYS A 95 -12.71 3.02 23.67
C LYS A 95 -13.51 3.12 22.38
N GLN A 96 -14.20 2.06 22.02
CA GLN A 96 -15.05 2.00 20.85
C GLN A 96 -16.51 1.88 21.29
N GLN A 97 -17.35 2.78 20.82
CA GLN A 97 -18.80 2.76 21.02
C GLN A 97 -19.47 2.56 19.67
N GLY A 98 -20.36 1.59 19.53
CA GLY A 98 -21.07 1.39 18.27
C GLY A 98 -22.26 0.44 18.37
N ILE A 99 -22.81 0.07 17.22
CA ILE A 99 -23.97 -0.85 17.13
C ILE A 99 -23.68 -2.21 17.79
N SER A 100 -22.42 -2.64 17.74
CA SER A 100 -21.94 -3.89 18.35
C SER A 100 -21.69 -3.79 19.87
N GLY A 101 -22.04 -2.67 20.50
CA GLY A 101 -21.80 -2.38 21.91
C GLY A 101 -20.51 -1.60 22.17
N ASP A 102 -20.24 -1.41 23.45
CA ASP A 102 -19.05 -0.69 23.94
C ASP A 102 -17.90 -1.66 24.20
N HIS A 103 -16.74 -1.35 23.64
CA HIS A 103 -15.53 -2.15 23.74
C HIS A 103 -14.37 -1.28 24.22
N ALA A 104 -13.53 -1.81 25.11
CA ALA A 104 -12.35 -1.14 25.60
C ALA A 104 -11.14 -2.08 25.57
N TYR A 105 -10.08 -1.64 24.91
CA TYR A 105 -8.88 -2.43 24.71
C TYR A 105 -7.64 -1.54 24.62
N VAL A 106 -6.46 -2.14 24.80
CA VAL A 106 -5.17 -1.46 24.67
C VAL A 106 -4.37 -2.17 23.59
N ILE A 107 -3.86 -1.41 22.63
CA ILE A 107 -2.87 -1.89 21.66
C ILE A 107 -1.51 -1.31 22.06
N THR A 108 -0.53 -2.17 22.31
CA THR A 108 0.86 -1.77 22.53
C THR A 108 1.71 -2.29 21.38
N VAL A 109 2.52 -1.41 20.78
CA VAL A 109 3.55 -1.82 19.82
C VAL A 109 4.90 -1.86 20.51
N ALA A 110 5.66 -2.91 20.24
CA ALA A 110 7.02 -3.09 20.75
C ALA A 110 7.94 -3.60 19.63
N PRO A 111 9.25 -3.27 19.64
CA PRO A 111 10.21 -3.87 18.72
C PRO A 111 10.24 -5.40 18.88
N GLY A 112 10.25 -6.14 17.78
CA GLY A 112 10.37 -7.60 17.79
C GLY A 112 11.82 -8.10 17.88
N LYS A 113 12.03 -9.36 17.53
CA LYS A 113 13.35 -10.01 17.61
C LYS A 113 14.33 -9.50 16.55
N THR A 114 13.82 -9.00 15.44
CA THR A 114 14.61 -8.45 14.33
C THR A 114 14.19 -7.01 14.02
N VAL A 115 15.03 -6.27 13.29
CA VAL A 115 14.73 -4.87 12.90
C VAL A 115 13.49 -4.72 12.00
N ASN A 116 13.06 -5.82 11.36
CA ASN A 116 11.91 -5.88 10.47
C ASN A 116 10.71 -6.58 11.12
N GLU A 117 10.72 -6.73 12.45
CA GLU A 117 9.65 -7.37 13.20
C GLU A 117 9.15 -6.43 14.30
N THR A 118 7.83 -6.42 14.51
CA THR A 118 7.14 -5.68 15.56
C THR A 118 6.25 -6.65 16.33
N GLU A 119 6.25 -6.58 17.65
CA GLU A 119 5.26 -7.26 18.48
C GLU A 119 4.06 -6.33 18.70
N LEU A 120 2.88 -6.77 18.28
CA LEU A 120 1.60 -6.13 18.57
C LEU A 120 0.95 -6.84 19.74
N ILE A 121 0.88 -6.17 20.89
CA ILE A 121 0.28 -6.70 22.11
C ILE A 121 -1.09 -6.08 22.26
N VAL A 122 -2.14 -6.91 22.28
CA VAL A 122 -3.53 -6.46 22.47
C VAL A 122 -4.01 -6.95 23.82
N ALA A 123 -4.47 -6.03 24.67
CA ALA A 123 -5.03 -6.34 25.97
C ALA A 123 -6.49 -5.87 26.07
N GLU A 124 -7.38 -6.75 26.48
CA GLU A 124 -8.82 -6.47 26.62
C GLU A 124 -9.31 -6.85 28.02
N HIS A 125 -10.26 -6.07 28.54
CA HIS A 125 -10.99 -6.41 29.76
C HIS A 125 -12.30 -7.10 29.37
N ILE A 126 -12.40 -8.40 29.61
CA ILE A 126 -13.59 -9.19 29.28
C ILE A 126 -14.12 -9.92 30.51
N SER A 127 -15.41 -10.22 30.56
CA SER A 127 -15.96 -11.06 31.63
C SER A 127 -15.51 -12.51 31.48
N ILE A 128 -15.50 -13.30 32.56
CA ILE A 128 -15.17 -14.75 32.48
C ILE A 128 -16.10 -15.47 31.50
N ALA A 129 -17.38 -15.10 31.43
CA ALA A 129 -18.30 -15.64 30.42
C ALA A 129 -17.84 -15.31 29.00
N GLY A 130 -17.46 -14.04 28.75
CA GLY A 130 -16.92 -13.62 27.46
C GLY A 130 -15.63 -14.36 27.09
N TYR A 131 -14.75 -14.60 28.08
CA TYR A 131 -13.53 -15.40 27.89
C TYR A 131 -13.84 -16.83 27.46
N LEU A 132 -14.78 -17.51 28.13
CA LEU A 132 -15.15 -18.89 27.81
C LEU A 132 -15.87 -19.00 26.46
N VAL A 133 -16.78 -18.08 26.15
CA VAL A 133 -17.41 -18.02 24.82
C VAL A 133 -16.37 -17.75 23.74
N GLY A 134 -15.45 -16.82 24.01
CA GLY A 134 -14.34 -16.47 23.14
C GLY A 134 -13.27 -17.56 22.98
N TYR A 135 -13.24 -18.56 23.86
CA TYR A 135 -12.40 -19.75 23.69
C TYR A 135 -12.93 -20.66 22.58
N PHE A 136 -14.25 -20.69 22.38
CA PHE A 136 -14.89 -21.45 21.30
C PHE A 136 -15.01 -20.63 20.00
N SER A 137 -14.82 -19.31 20.04
CA SER A 137 -14.79 -18.48 18.84
C SER A 137 -13.42 -18.57 18.15
N LYS A 138 -13.42 -18.64 16.82
CA LYS A 138 -12.18 -18.71 16.03
C LYS A 138 -11.38 -17.41 16.01
N ASN A 139 -11.95 -16.30 16.50
CA ASN A 139 -11.36 -14.98 16.39
C ASN A 139 -11.60 -14.16 17.66
N PRO A 140 -10.75 -14.35 18.68
CA PRO A 140 -11.01 -13.80 20.00
C PRO A 140 -10.90 -12.28 20.12
N PHE A 141 -10.22 -11.61 19.17
CA PHE A 141 -9.98 -10.17 19.17
C PHE A 141 -10.64 -9.48 17.98
N GLN A 142 -11.81 -9.97 17.54
CA GLN A 142 -12.51 -9.48 16.37
C GLN A 142 -12.77 -7.96 16.41
N TYR A 143 -12.97 -7.38 17.59
CA TYR A 143 -13.27 -5.96 17.77
C TYR A 143 -12.04 -5.05 17.72
N SER A 144 -10.87 -5.54 18.15
CA SER A 144 -9.63 -4.76 18.15
C SER A 144 -9.12 -4.38 16.75
N GLY A 145 -9.59 -5.09 15.71
CA GLY A 145 -9.06 -4.97 14.35
C GLY A 145 -7.60 -5.44 14.19
N ALA A 146 -6.99 -6.06 15.21
CA ALA A 146 -5.57 -6.40 15.22
C ALA A 146 -5.16 -7.37 14.10
N ALA A 147 -5.99 -8.36 13.81
CA ALA A 147 -5.75 -9.28 12.69
C ALA A 147 -5.77 -8.55 11.34
N GLN A 148 -6.68 -7.59 11.15
CA GLN A 148 -6.77 -6.77 9.95
C GLN A 148 -5.62 -5.77 9.86
N PHE A 149 -5.19 -5.23 11.00
CA PHE A 149 -4.00 -4.38 11.09
C PHE A 149 -2.74 -5.13 10.66
N LYS A 150 -2.52 -6.34 11.20
CA LYS A 150 -1.43 -7.23 10.80
C LYS A 150 -1.49 -7.54 9.31
N ASN A 151 -2.64 -7.98 8.81
CA ASN A 151 -2.81 -8.29 7.38
C ASN A 151 -2.57 -7.06 6.49
N PHE A 152 -3.01 -5.87 6.89
CA PHE A 152 -2.75 -4.63 6.15
C PHE A 152 -1.25 -4.31 6.08
N LEU A 153 -0.53 -4.45 7.19
CA LEU A 153 0.90 -4.12 7.27
C LEU A 153 1.80 -5.11 6.51
N GLU A 154 1.42 -6.39 6.48
CA GLU A 154 2.19 -7.48 5.85
C GLU A 154 1.79 -7.73 4.39
N ASN A 155 0.70 -7.14 3.92
CA ASN A 155 0.26 -7.25 2.54
C ASN A 155 0.64 -5.98 1.78
N ASP A 156 1.64 -6.09 0.91
CA ASP A 156 2.15 -4.97 0.12
C ASP A 156 1.07 -4.33 -0.75
N ASP A 157 0.16 -5.12 -1.34
CA ASP A 157 -0.93 -4.63 -2.17
C ASP A 157 -1.87 -3.71 -1.38
N LEU A 158 -2.17 -4.10 -0.13
CA LEU A 158 -3.02 -3.32 0.76
C LEU A 158 -2.28 -2.08 1.30
N PHE A 159 -1.01 -2.23 1.70
CA PHE A 159 -0.25 -1.17 2.34
C PHE A 159 0.15 -0.06 1.38
N TYR A 160 0.63 -0.41 0.18
CA TYR A 160 1.07 0.55 -0.82
C TYR A 160 -0.05 0.94 -1.81
N GLY A 161 -1.15 0.18 -1.84
CA GLY A 161 -2.30 0.41 -2.71
C GLY A 161 -2.09 -0.03 -4.17
N TYR A 162 -0.99 -0.74 -4.45
CA TYR A 162 -0.63 -1.24 -5.78
C TYR A 162 -0.02 -2.63 -5.66
N HIS A 163 -0.33 -3.49 -6.63
CA HIS A 163 0.32 -4.79 -6.75
C HIS A 163 1.75 -4.60 -7.25
N ILE A 164 2.73 -4.72 -6.35
CA ILE A 164 4.15 -4.57 -6.64
C ILE A 164 4.77 -5.96 -6.78
N TYR A 165 5.38 -6.24 -7.92
CA TYR A 165 5.93 -7.57 -8.20
C TYR A 165 7.25 -7.49 -8.95
N ARG A 166 8.06 -8.55 -8.83
CA ARG A 166 9.32 -8.70 -9.55
C ARG A 166 9.07 -9.25 -10.96
N THR A 167 9.80 -8.72 -11.93
CA THR A 167 9.77 -9.11 -13.33
C THR A 167 11.14 -8.86 -13.97
N THR A 168 11.25 -9.05 -15.29
CA THR A 168 12.46 -8.80 -16.08
C THR A 168 12.13 -7.94 -17.30
N VAL A 169 13.16 -7.39 -17.94
CA VAL A 169 12.95 -6.70 -19.23
C VAL A 169 12.54 -7.73 -20.30
N PRO A 170 11.55 -7.41 -21.16
CA PRO A 170 11.05 -8.36 -22.15
C PRO A 170 12.05 -8.62 -23.29
N SER A 171 12.89 -7.63 -23.60
CA SER A 171 14.01 -7.75 -24.53
C SER A 171 15.15 -6.84 -24.07
N PRO A 172 16.42 -7.27 -24.21
CA PRO A 172 17.55 -6.39 -23.95
C PRO A 172 17.72 -5.30 -25.02
N ASP A 173 17.22 -5.50 -26.23
CA ASP A 173 17.48 -4.62 -27.37
C ASP A 173 16.39 -3.54 -27.50
N LEU A 174 16.79 -2.27 -27.50
CA LEU A 174 15.89 -1.12 -27.44
C LEU A 174 16.29 -0.05 -28.46
N LEU A 175 15.33 0.48 -29.20
CA LEU A 175 15.50 1.76 -29.93
C LEU A 175 14.91 2.89 -29.10
N VAL A 176 15.61 4.01 -29.03
CA VAL A 176 15.24 5.16 -28.21
C VAL A 176 15.40 6.46 -28.98
N ILE A 177 14.42 7.33 -28.86
CA ILE A 177 14.52 8.74 -29.21
C ILE A 177 14.44 9.56 -27.92
N ARG A 178 15.32 10.56 -27.78
CA ARG A 178 15.34 11.50 -26.66
C ARG A 178 15.18 12.91 -27.19
N LYS A 179 14.17 13.63 -26.73
CA LYS A 179 13.89 15.02 -27.14
C LYS A 179 13.67 15.89 -25.92
N ARG A 180 14.36 17.03 -25.85
CA ARG A 180 14.02 18.11 -24.92
C ARG A 180 13.04 19.05 -25.61
N VAL A 181 11.87 19.26 -25.01
CA VAL A 181 10.79 20.07 -25.58
C VAL A 181 10.17 20.98 -24.51
N ALA A 182 9.42 21.99 -24.93
CA ALA A 182 8.57 22.73 -24.00
C ALA A 182 7.54 21.78 -23.38
N LYS A 183 7.20 21.98 -22.10
CA LYS A 183 6.26 21.13 -21.35
C LYS A 183 4.91 21.00 -22.05
N THR A 184 4.43 22.06 -22.67
CA THR A 184 3.17 22.08 -23.45
C THR A 184 3.20 21.16 -24.68
N ASN A 185 4.38 20.77 -25.16
CA ASN A 185 4.57 19.94 -26.36
C ASN A 185 4.99 18.50 -26.03
N GLU A 186 5.01 18.10 -24.76
CA GLU A 186 5.55 16.80 -24.33
C GLU A 186 4.83 15.60 -24.97
N PHE A 187 3.49 15.66 -25.07
CA PHE A 187 2.67 14.59 -25.65
C PHE A 187 2.83 14.50 -27.17
N LEU A 188 2.89 15.64 -27.85
CA LEU A 188 3.15 15.70 -29.29
C LEU A 188 4.55 15.16 -29.63
N ALA A 189 5.54 15.50 -28.80
CA ALA A 189 6.90 14.99 -28.95
C ALA A 189 6.98 13.48 -28.71
N ALA A 190 6.21 12.96 -27.75
CA ALA A 190 6.13 11.53 -27.48
C ALA A 190 5.52 10.76 -28.65
N ASP A 191 4.35 11.20 -29.15
CA ASP A 191 3.65 10.57 -30.27
C ASP A 191 4.48 10.60 -31.56
N SER A 192 5.04 11.77 -31.91
CA SER A 192 5.90 11.89 -33.09
C SER A 192 7.13 10.98 -33.01
N SER A 193 7.76 10.87 -31.84
CA SER A 193 8.91 9.97 -31.63
C SER A 193 8.51 8.51 -31.73
N PHE A 194 7.32 8.12 -31.25
CA PHE A 194 6.83 6.76 -31.42
C PHE A 194 6.54 6.41 -32.88
N ASN A 195 5.92 7.33 -33.62
CA ASN A 195 5.67 7.17 -35.06
C ASN A 195 6.97 7.07 -35.87
N GLU A 196 7.97 7.86 -35.51
CA GLU A 196 9.29 7.82 -36.09
C GLU A 196 10.01 6.48 -35.84
N LEU A 197 9.99 5.99 -34.60
CA LEU A 197 10.53 4.68 -34.24
C LEU A 197 9.85 3.53 -34.99
N LYS A 198 8.52 3.57 -35.15
CA LYS A 198 7.78 2.58 -35.94
C LYS A 198 8.22 2.58 -37.41
N SER A 199 8.33 3.75 -38.02
CA SER A 199 8.80 3.89 -39.42
C SER A 199 10.23 3.38 -39.58
N PHE A 200 11.12 3.72 -38.65
CA PHE A 200 12.49 3.22 -38.66
C PHE A 200 12.58 1.70 -38.51
N ALA A 201 11.76 1.12 -37.62
CA ALA A 201 11.68 -0.33 -37.45
C ALA A 201 11.25 -1.05 -38.75
N LEU A 202 10.28 -0.48 -39.47
CA LEU A 202 9.83 -0.99 -40.76
C LEU A 202 10.93 -0.92 -41.82
N ILE A 203 11.63 0.21 -41.94
CA ILE A 203 12.72 0.41 -42.93
C ILE A 203 13.90 -0.55 -42.67
N THR A 204 14.23 -0.79 -41.41
CA THR A 204 15.37 -1.65 -41.01
C THR A 204 15.01 -3.12 -40.89
N GLY A 205 13.73 -3.48 -41.05
CA GLY A 205 13.24 -4.86 -40.95
C GLY A 205 13.45 -5.47 -39.56
N VAL A 206 13.32 -4.66 -38.49
CA VAL A 206 13.23 -5.15 -37.11
C VAL A 206 11.77 -5.19 -36.69
N THR A 207 11.43 -6.12 -35.78
CA THR A 207 10.08 -6.22 -35.24
C THR A 207 10.04 -5.73 -33.81
N LYS A 208 8.96 -5.01 -33.46
CA LYS A 208 8.67 -4.64 -32.07
C LYS A 208 8.20 -5.89 -31.32
N VAL A 209 8.80 -6.18 -30.16
CA VAL A 209 8.53 -7.43 -29.40
C VAL A 209 7.79 -7.22 -28.08
N ALA A 210 7.61 -5.98 -27.64
CA ALA A 210 6.94 -5.66 -26.39
C ALA A 210 6.30 -4.26 -26.45
N PRO A 211 5.49 -3.89 -25.46
CA PRO A 211 4.85 -2.59 -25.44
C PRO A 211 5.82 -1.41 -25.51
N VAL A 212 5.39 -0.29 -26.10
CA VAL A 212 6.17 0.97 -26.13
C VAL A 212 6.47 1.44 -24.71
N ILE A 213 7.67 1.99 -24.50
CA ILE A 213 8.05 2.60 -23.23
C ILE A 213 8.25 4.11 -23.39
N ALA A 214 7.98 4.86 -22.33
CA ALA A 214 8.30 6.28 -22.29
C ALA A 214 8.74 6.77 -20.89
N GLN A 215 9.40 7.92 -20.89
CA GLN A 215 9.73 8.70 -19.70
C GLN A 215 9.47 10.18 -19.97
N PHE A 216 8.86 10.86 -18.99
CA PHE A 216 8.58 12.29 -19.01
C PHE A 216 9.29 12.93 -17.82
N ILE A 217 10.47 13.51 -18.06
CA ILE A 217 11.36 14.00 -17.01
C ILE A 217 11.40 15.53 -17.07
N PRO A 218 10.97 16.26 -16.02
CA PRO A 218 11.10 17.71 -15.95
C PRO A 218 12.55 18.17 -16.04
N VAL A 219 12.83 19.16 -16.89
CA VAL A 219 14.15 19.81 -17.02
C VAL A 219 13.97 21.31 -16.78
N GLY A 220 13.90 21.70 -15.51
CA GLY A 220 13.53 23.06 -15.12
C GLY A 220 12.02 23.25 -15.00
N THR A 221 11.55 24.48 -15.20
CA THR A 221 10.14 24.87 -14.97
C THR A 221 9.28 24.77 -16.22
N ASP A 222 9.86 24.94 -17.41
CA ASP A 222 9.15 25.08 -18.69
C ASP A 222 9.45 23.97 -19.71
N SER A 223 10.43 23.11 -19.41
CA SER A 223 10.94 22.10 -20.34
C SER A 223 10.79 20.70 -19.78
N MET A 224 10.61 19.74 -20.69
CA MET A 224 10.52 18.31 -20.43
C MET A 224 11.50 17.57 -21.33
N MET A 225 12.22 16.60 -20.77
CA MET A 225 12.91 15.57 -21.52
C MET A 225 11.94 14.41 -21.72
N VAL A 226 11.63 14.13 -22.98
CA VAL A 226 10.77 13.03 -23.40
C VAL A 226 11.66 11.96 -24.01
N ASN A 227 11.69 10.79 -23.37
CA ASN A 227 12.34 9.60 -23.92
C ASN A 227 11.25 8.63 -24.34
N VAL A 228 11.29 8.16 -25.59
CA VAL A 228 10.39 7.11 -26.09
C VAL A 228 11.24 5.98 -26.63
N GLY A 229 10.86 4.74 -26.31
CA GLY A 229 11.56 3.58 -26.83
C GLY A 229 10.66 2.41 -27.21
N ILE A 230 11.15 1.58 -28.12
CA ILE A 230 10.52 0.32 -28.52
C ILE A 230 11.52 -0.83 -28.41
N TYR A 231 11.07 -1.92 -27.82
CA TYR A 231 11.86 -3.16 -27.75
C TYR A 231 11.90 -3.82 -29.12
N ILE A 232 13.08 -4.23 -29.58
CA ILE A 232 13.30 -4.87 -30.88
C ILE A 232 13.82 -6.31 -30.73
N ASN A 233 13.71 -7.10 -31.80
CA ASN A 233 14.06 -8.52 -31.81
C ASN A 233 15.54 -8.82 -32.13
N LYS A 234 16.31 -7.83 -32.60
CA LYS A 234 17.72 -7.98 -32.96
C LYS A 234 18.46 -6.65 -32.79
N PRO A 235 19.77 -6.67 -32.49
CA PRO A 235 20.57 -5.46 -32.33
C PRO A 235 20.65 -4.65 -33.62
N LEU A 236 20.82 -3.33 -33.49
CA LEU A 236 21.02 -2.39 -34.60
C LEU A 236 22.18 -1.44 -34.29
N GLN A 237 22.72 -0.81 -35.34
CA GLN A 237 23.61 0.32 -35.17
C GLN A 237 22.82 1.61 -34.97
N ASN A 238 23.42 2.59 -34.29
CA ASN A 238 22.83 3.92 -34.14
C ASN A 238 22.65 4.59 -35.51
N SER A 239 21.56 5.36 -35.66
CA SER A 239 21.29 6.12 -36.89
C SER A 239 20.72 7.50 -36.56
N GLY A 240 21.52 8.55 -36.75
CA GLY A 240 21.13 9.92 -36.43
C GLY A 240 20.77 10.09 -34.95
N HIS A 241 19.56 10.60 -34.68
CA HIS A 241 19.02 10.77 -33.32
C HIS A 241 18.26 9.55 -32.79
N ILE A 242 18.16 8.47 -33.57
CA ILE A 242 17.63 7.19 -33.12
C ILE A 242 18.79 6.36 -32.55
N LEU A 243 18.72 6.14 -31.24
CA LEU A 243 19.76 5.47 -30.47
C LEU A 243 19.37 4.01 -30.28
N TYR A 244 20.27 3.09 -30.61
CA TYR A 244 20.24 1.73 -30.10
C TYR A 244 20.81 1.73 -28.67
N SER A 245 20.08 1.13 -27.76
CA SER A 245 20.45 0.96 -26.36
C SER A 245 20.21 -0.49 -25.94
N LYS A 246 20.95 -0.91 -24.92
CA LYS A 246 20.80 -2.26 -24.35
C LYS A 246 20.40 -2.18 -22.88
N MET A 247 19.35 -2.91 -22.52
CA MET A 247 18.95 -3.15 -21.13
C MET A 247 19.54 -4.46 -20.62
N ILE A 248 19.73 -4.57 -19.31
CA ILE A 248 20.23 -5.80 -18.67
C ILE A 248 19.11 -6.84 -18.71
N LYS A 249 19.26 -7.89 -19.51
CA LYS A 249 18.24 -8.91 -19.78
C LYS A 249 17.67 -9.56 -18.52
N ASP A 250 18.56 -9.91 -17.59
CA ASP A 250 18.24 -10.70 -16.40
C ASP A 250 18.33 -9.86 -15.11
N GLY A 251 18.38 -8.53 -15.24
CA GLY A 251 18.39 -7.62 -14.10
C GLY A 251 17.05 -7.62 -13.36
N PRO A 252 17.04 -7.53 -12.02
CA PRO A 252 15.80 -7.46 -11.27
C PRO A 252 15.05 -6.16 -11.60
N LEU A 253 13.80 -6.32 -12.06
CA LEU A 253 12.86 -5.22 -12.28
C LEU A 253 11.71 -5.38 -11.30
N PHE A 254 11.32 -4.31 -10.62
CA PHE A 254 10.07 -4.25 -9.87
C PHE A 254 9.06 -3.43 -10.65
N ALA A 255 7.83 -3.92 -10.70
CA ALA A 255 6.77 -3.35 -11.49
C ALA A 255 5.50 -3.15 -10.65
N ALA A 256 4.75 -2.12 -11.00
CA ALA A 256 3.37 -1.94 -10.57
C ALA A 256 2.51 -1.56 -11.77
N ASP A 257 1.37 -2.23 -11.92
CA ASP A 257 0.41 -1.92 -12.97
C ASP A 257 -0.53 -0.78 -12.52
N TYR A 258 -0.77 0.19 -13.39
CA TYR A 258 -1.61 1.36 -13.16
C TYR A 258 -2.61 1.55 -14.30
N SER A 259 -3.86 1.84 -13.94
CA SER A 259 -4.90 2.21 -14.90
C SER A 259 -5.65 3.44 -14.39
N GLY A 260 -5.71 4.51 -15.20
CA GLY A 260 -6.36 5.75 -14.79
C GLY A 260 -5.89 6.97 -15.59
N SER A 261 -6.10 8.18 -15.04
CA SER A 261 -5.63 9.43 -15.65
C SER A 261 -4.10 9.51 -15.63
N PHE A 262 -3.48 9.92 -16.74
CA PHE A 262 -2.02 10.02 -16.84
C PHE A 262 -1.39 10.84 -15.69
N GLU A 263 -1.98 11.96 -15.29
CA GLU A 263 -1.47 12.79 -14.19
C GLU A 263 -1.37 12.05 -12.85
N LYS A 264 -2.30 11.12 -12.58
CA LYS A 264 -2.42 10.40 -11.30
C LYS A 264 -1.45 9.22 -11.18
N ARG A 265 -0.78 8.82 -12.28
CA ARG A 265 0.24 7.77 -12.25
C ARG A 265 1.40 8.06 -11.29
N LEU A 266 1.64 9.35 -10.99
CA LEU A 266 2.67 9.75 -10.04
C LEU A 266 2.44 9.15 -8.65
N GLN A 267 1.18 8.87 -8.28
CA GLN A 267 0.86 8.18 -7.02
C GLN A 267 1.45 6.76 -6.98
N ALA A 268 1.40 6.04 -8.11
CA ALA A 268 1.99 4.71 -8.23
C ALA A 268 3.54 4.78 -8.26
N HIS A 269 4.13 5.84 -8.82
CA HIS A 269 5.57 6.09 -8.68
C HIS A 269 5.95 6.32 -7.21
N GLU A 270 5.20 7.12 -6.47
CA GLU A 270 5.48 7.37 -5.04
C GLU A 270 5.31 6.10 -4.20
N ALA A 271 4.33 5.25 -4.51
CA ALA A 271 4.16 3.95 -3.86
C ALA A 271 5.38 3.03 -4.09
N LEU A 272 5.87 2.91 -5.32
CA LEU A 272 7.08 2.14 -5.63
C LEU A 272 8.33 2.71 -4.95
N LYS A 273 8.52 4.05 -4.94
CA LYS A 273 9.63 4.68 -4.21
C LYS A 273 9.56 4.36 -2.72
N LYS A 274 8.37 4.44 -2.14
CA LYS A 274 8.13 4.11 -0.74
C LYS A 274 8.43 2.64 -0.47
N TYR A 275 8.00 1.73 -1.34
CA TYR A 275 8.30 0.31 -1.26
C TYR A 275 9.81 0.06 -1.23
N PHE A 276 10.57 0.72 -2.12
CA PHE A 276 12.03 0.61 -2.16
C PHE A 276 12.69 1.14 -0.89
N ALA A 277 12.26 2.31 -0.41
CA ALA A 277 12.78 2.89 0.82
C ALA A 277 12.50 2.00 2.05
N ASP A 278 11.27 1.49 2.17
CA ASP A 278 10.85 0.64 3.31
C ASP A 278 11.58 -0.73 3.31
N HIS A 279 12.06 -1.20 2.14
CA HIS A 279 12.83 -2.45 1.99
C HIS A 279 14.34 -2.23 1.80
N ALA A 280 14.84 -1.00 2.03
CA ALA A 280 16.24 -0.63 1.86
C ALA A 280 16.83 -1.01 0.48
N MET A 281 16.02 -0.92 -0.57
CA MET A 281 16.45 -1.19 -1.94
C MET A 281 16.91 0.09 -2.63
N GLU A 282 18.03 0.00 -3.35
CA GLU A 282 18.54 1.10 -4.15
C GLU A 282 17.89 1.14 -5.54
N ILE A 283 17.74 2.36 -6.07
CA ILE A 283 17.21 2.64 -7.41
C ILE A 283 18.38 3.09 -8.30
N PRO A 284 19.04 2.18 -9.04
CA PRO A 284 20.25 2.49 -9.80
C PRO A 284 19.98 3.34 -11.05
N VAL A 285 18.78 3.24 -11.63
CA VAL A 285 18.43 3.88 -12.89
C VAL A 285 17.06 4.53 -12.78
N LEU A 286 16.86 5.62 -13.53
CA LEU A 286 15.57 6.29 -13.64
C LEU A 286 14.47 5.29 -14.08
N PRO A 287 13.30 5.31 -13.40
CA PRO A 287 12.20 4.42 -13.73
C PRO A 287 11.62 4.74 -15.11
N PHE A 288 10.97 3.77 -15.73
CA PHE A 288 10.31 3.94 -17.02
C PHE A 288 8.92 3.30 -17.04
N GLU A 289 8.06 3.81 -17.90
CA GLU A 289 6.67 3.37 -18.03
C GLU A 289 6.54 2.53 -19.30
N SER A 290 5.90 1.36 -19.20
CA SER A 290 5.49 0.54 -20.36
C SER A 290 4.00 0.70 -20.60
N TYR A 291 3.58 1.04 -21.82
CA TYR A 291 2.19 1.34 -22.17
C TYR A 291 1.51 0.09 -22.73
N LEU A 292 0.77 -0.62 -21.88
CA LEU A 292 0.32 -2.00 -22.11
C LEU A 292 -0.65 -2.16 -23.29
N ASP A 293 -1.23 -1.07 -23.78
CA ASP A 293 -2.10 -1.00 -24.96
C ASP A 293 -1.40 -0.39 -26.19
N ASP A 294 -0.09 -0.17 -26.11
CA ASP A 294 0.73 0.47 -27.13
C ASP A 294 0.30 1.90 -27.50
N LYS A 295 -0.34 2.62 -26.55
CA LYS A 295 -0.78 4.00 -26.75
C LYS A 295 -0.13 4.94 -25.75
N LEU A 296 0.58 5.93 -26.26
CA LEU A 296 1.12 7.03 -25.46
C LEU A 296 0.01 8.05 -25.12
N PRO A 297 0.11 8.76 -23.99
CA PRO A 297 -0.87 9.76 -23.60
C PRO A 297 -0.83 10.95 -24.56
N SER A 298 -2.00 11.49 -24.87
CA SER A 298 -2.17 12.72 -25.66
C SER A 298 -2.32 13.97 -24.80
N SER A 299 -2.57 13.81 -23.50
CA SER A 299 -2.77 14.87 -22.51
C SER A 299 -2.59 14.35 -21.09
N SER A 300 -2.51 15.26 -20.10
CA SER A 300 -2.46 14.90 -18.68
C SER A 300 -3.68 14.12 -18.18
N ASN A 301 -4.83 14.29 -18.84
CA ASN A 301 -6.09 13.63 -18.47
C ASN A 301 -6.37 12.36 -19.28
N SER A 302 -5.49 12.00 -20.20
CA SER A 302 -5.69 10.81 -21.04
C SER A 302 -5.75 9.56 -20.15
N PRO A 303 -6.73 8.67 -20.35
CA PRO A 303 -6.72 7.38 -19.68
C PRO A 303 -5.55 6.56 -20.21
N VAL A 304 -4.79 5.94 -19.31
CA VAL A 304 -3.65 5.11 -19.63
C VAL A 304 -3.72 3.79 -18.89
N LYS A 305 -3.20 2.72 -19.52
CA LYS A 305 -2.94 1.44 -18.89
C LYS A 305 -1.45 1.16 -18.98
N ILE A 306 -0.73 1.41 -17.90
CA ILE A 306 0.74 1.35 -17.88
C ILE A 306 1.25 0.39 -16.83
N ARG A 307 2.49 -0.03 -17.01
CA ARG A 307 3.32 -0.65 -16.00
C ARG A 307 4.47 0.28 -15.67
N ILE A 308 4.61 0.66 -14.41
CA ILE A 308 5.73 1.47 -13.93
C ILE A 308 6.83 0.53 -13.51
N ASN A 309 8.05 0.74 -14.02
CA ASN A 309 9.16 -0.18 -13.84
C ASN A 309 10.34 0.51 -13.14
N TYR A 310 10.83 -0.09 -12.06
CA TYR A 310 12.03 0.32 -11.33
C TYR A 310 13.05 -0.81 -11.41
N THR A 311 14.28 -0.47 -11.77
CA THR A 311 15.39 -1.42 -11.69
C THR A 311 15.94 -1.45 -10.27
N THR A 312 16.63 -2.52 -9.89
CA THR A 312 17.45 -2.57 -8.68
C THR A 312 18.75 -3.32 -8.95
N PHE A 313 19.69 -3.29 -8.01
CA PHE A 313 20.89 -4.12 -8.08
C PHE A 313 20.52 -5.57 -7.74
N SER A 314 21.21 -6.54 -8.35
CA SER A 314 21.12 -7.92 -7.90
C SER A 314 21.78 -8.03 -6.53
N ASN A 315 20.98 -8.26 -5.48
CA ASN A 315 21.47 -8.74 -4.18
C ASN A 315 22.07 -10.14 -4.32
#